data_AF-A0A6A3N2S1-F1
#
_entry.id   AF-A0A6A3N2S1-F1
#
_cell.length_a   1.000
_cell.length_b   1.000
_cell.length_c   1.000
_cell.angle_alpha   90.00
_cell.angle_beta   90.00
_cell.angle_gamma   90.00
#
_symmetry.space_group_name_H-M   'P 1'
#
loop_
_entity.id
_entity.type
_entity.pdbx_description
1 polymer ?
#
loop_
_entity_poly.entity_id
_entity_poly.type
_entity_poly.pdbx_seq_one_letter_code
_entity_poly.pdbx_strand_id
1 'polypeptide(L)' 'MKVNGEAYTLDIPTSLRLHPTFYVGRLKKYHATTIPSTVTPPAPERRANASRDKQRRGPGRY' A
#
# COMPACT_ATOMS: atom_id res chain seq x y z
N MET A 1 19.05 34.70 22.20
CA MET A 1 18.96 33.23 22.39
C MET A 1 17.60 32.76 21.87
N LYS A 2 17.55 31.72 21.03
CA LYS A 2 16.28 31.15 20.57
C LYS A 2 15.94 29.97 21.48
N VAL A 3 15.04 30.19 22.43
CA VAL A 3 14.50 29.14 23.29
C VAL A 3 13.66 28.21 22.42
N ASN A 4 14.11 26.97 22.26
CA ASN A 4 13.29 25.93 21.67
C ASN A 4 12.13 25.72 22.65
N GLY A 5 10.89 26.02 22.24
CA GLY A 5 9.71 25.99 23.12
C GLY A 5 9.42 24.62 23.76
N GLU A 6 8.22 24.42 24.26
CA GLU A 6 7.86 23.16 24.95
C GLU A 6 8.05 21.92 24.06
N ALA A 7 8.61 20.88 24.67
CA ALA A 7 8.87 19.59 24.04
C ALA A 7 7.97 18.52 24.65
N TYR A 8 7.43 17.66 23.79
CA TYR A 8 6.55 16.55 24.17
C TYR A 8 7.11 15.25 23.60
N THR A 9 6.83 14.15 24.30
CA THR A 9 7.25 12.80 23.90
C THR A 9 6.02 11.92 23.71
N LEU A 10 5.94 11.23 22.56
CA LEU A 10 4.88 10.26 22.31
C LEU A 10 5.19 8.94 23.00
N ASP A 11 4.16 8.35 23.63
CA ASP A 11 4.22 6.97 24.09
C ASP A 11 3.84 6.02 22.94
N ILE A 12 4.85 5.51 22.26
CA ILE A 12 4.72 4.56 21.15
C ILE A 12 5.55 3.30 21.39
N PRO A 13 5.19 2.16 20.78
CA PRO A 13 5.97 0.93 20.87
C PRO A 13 7.43 1.13 20.46
N THR A 14 8.33 0.44 21.15
CA THR A 14 9.78 0.59 20.95
C THR A 14 10.23 0.35 19.52
N SER A 15 9.57 -0.57 18.79
CA SER A 15 9.86 -0.87 17.39
C SER A 15 9.65 0.31 16.43
N LEU A 16 8.88 1.33 16.83
CA LEU A 16 8.59 2.52 16.03
C LEU A 16 9.33 3.77 16.53
N ARG A 17 10.14 3.66 17.58
CA ARG A 17 10.84 4.79 18.18
C ARG A 17 12.09 5.14 17.36
N LEU A 18 11.94 6.10 16.44
CA LEU A 18 13.09 6.77 15.81
C LEU A 18 13.37 8.13 16.47
N HIS A 19 12.36 9.00 16.54
CA HIS A 19 12.45 10.31 17.22
C HIS A 19 11.10 10.67 17.88
N PRO A 20 10.77 10.11 19.06
CA PRO A 20 9.45 10.30 19.68
C PRO A 20 9.25 11.67 20.35
N THR A 21 10.33 12.44 20.55
CA THR A 21 10.29 13.77 21.16
C THR A 21 10.29 14.86 20.09
N PHE A 22 9.36 15.80 20.20
CA PHE A 22 9.23 16.91 19.26
C PHE A 22 8.94 18.23 19.99
N TYR A 23 9.24 19.33 19.32
CA TYR A 23 9.02 20.68 19.83
C TYR A 23 7.79 21.28 19.17
N VAL A 24 6.85 21.83 19.96
CA VAL A 24 5.60 22.40 19.41
C VAL A 24 5.90 23.54 18.43
N GLY A 25 6.91 24.37 18.73
CA GLY A 25 7.31 25.49 17.88
C GLY A 25 7.91 25.10 16.53
N ARG A 26 8.09 23.80 16.24
CA ARG A 26 8.58 23.28 14.95
C ARG A 26 7.50 22.53 14.15
N LEU A 27 6.29 22.40 14.69
CA LEU A 27 5.20 21.71 14.03
C LEU A 27 4.54 22.63 12.97
N LYS A 28 4.12 22.02 11.86
CA LYS A 28 3.24 22.68 10.88
C LYS A 28 1.78 22.47 11.29
N LYS A 29 0.89 23.37 10.88
CA LYS A 29 -0.56 23.21 11.10
C LYS A 29 -1.05 21.95 10.39
N TYR A 30 -1.92 21.20 11.08
CA TYR A 30 -2.57 20.04 10.49
C TYR A 30 -3.56 20.48 9.40
N HIS A 31 -3.50 19.82 8.25
CA HIS A 31 -4.48 19.94 7.17
C HIS A 31 -4.99 18.54 6.85
N ALA A 32 -6.30 18.34 6.99
CA ALA A 32 -6.91 17.06 6.66
C ALA A 32 -6.83 16.81 5.15
N THR A 33 -6.29 15.65 4.77
CA THR A 33 -6.28 15.20 3.37
C THR A 33 -7.21 14.00 3.26
N THR A 34 -8.07 14.01 2.24
CA THR A 34 -8.85 12.85 1.86
C THR A 34 -7.91 11.83 1.21
N ILE A 35 -7.74 10.67 1.86
CA ILE A 35 -6.97 9.56 1.27
C ILE A 35 -7.77 9.05 0.07
N PRO A 36 -7.25 9.12 -1.17
CA PRO A 36 -7.95 8.55 -2.32
C PRO A 36 -8.05 7.04 -2.14
N SER A 37 -9.26 6.50 -2.24
CA SER A 37 -9.53 5.05 -2.19
C SER A 37 -8.93 4.37 -3.43
N THR A 38 -7.64 4.04 -3.39
CA THR A 38 -7.00 3.23 -4.44
C THR A 38 -7.36 1.76 -4.23
N VAL A 39 -8.58 1.38 -4.59
CA VAL A 39 -8.96 -0.04 -4.73
C VAL A 39 -9.67 -0.22 -6.07
N THR A 40 -8.90 -0.19 -7.16
CA THR A 40 -9.33 -0.81 -8.41
C THR A 40 -8.47 -2.06 -8.58
N PRO A 41 -9.00 -3.27 -8.32
CA PRO A 41 -8.25 -4.49 -8.59
C PRO A 41 -8.00 -4.60 -10.10
N PRO A 42 -6.82 -5.09 -10.54
CA PRO A 42 -6.57 -5.34 -11.96
C PRO A 42 -7.59 -6.34 -12.50
N ALA A 43 -8.11 -6.09 -13.70
CA ALA A 43 -9.10 -6.96 -14.34
C ALA A 43 -8.55 -8.38 -14.50
N PRO A 44 -9.36 -9.43 -14.26
CA PRO A 44 -8.88 -10.81 -14.37
C PRO A 44 -8.55 -11.15 -15.82
N GLU A 45 -7.28 -11.42 -16.08
CA GLU A 45 -6.78 -11.93 -17.36
C GLU A 45 -7.43 -13.30 -17.65
N ARG A 46 -8.34 -13.35 -18.64
CA ARG A 46 -8.94 -14.62 -19.07
C ARG A 46 -7.84 -15.51 -19.63
N ARG A 47 -7.57 -16.62 -18.94
CA ARG A 47 -6.66 -17.70 -19.36
C ARG A 47 -6.94 -18.13 -20.81
N ALA A 48 -6.11 -17.71 -21.75
CA ALA A 48 -6.07 -18.25 -23.11
C ALA A 48 -5.23 -19.54 -23.13
N ASN A 49 -5.67 -20.60 -22.44
CA ASN A 49 -5.06 -21.94 -22.51
C ASN A 49 -6.15 -23.00 -22.67
N ALA A 50 -6.98 -22.87 -23.70
CA ALA A 50 -7.94 -23.89 -24.11
C ALA A 50 -7.76 -24.19 -25.61
N SER A 51 -6.57 -24.60 -26.03
CA SER A 51 -6.32 -24.96 -27.42
C SER A 51 -5.22 -26.01 -27.59
N ARG A 52 -5.19 -27.04 -26.74
CA ARG A 52 -4.29 -28.20 -26.97
C ARG A 52 -4.93 -29.58 -26.94
N ASP A 53 -6.21 -29.73 -26.57
CA ASP A 53 -6.76 -31.06 -26.30
C ASP A 53 -7.94 -31.52 -27.19
N LYS A 54 -8.10 -30.91 -28.38
CA LYS A 54 -9.20 -31.27 -29.30
C LYS A 54 -8.77 -31.55 -30.75
N GLN A 55 -7.49 -31.78 -31.04
CA GLN A 55 -7.02 -32.07 -32.42
C GLN A 55 -6.44 -33.49 -32.63
N ARG A 56 -6.32 -34.35 -31.61
CA ARG A 56 -5.67 -35.68 -31.76
C ARG A 56 -6.60 -36.89 -31.71
N ARG A 57 -7.89 -36.72 -31.97
CA ARG A 57 -8.85 -37.83 -32.11
C ARG A 57 -9.72 -37.57 -33.34
N GLY A 58 -9.26 -38.06 -34.50
CA GLY A 58 -10.04 -38.17 -35.74
C GLY A 58 -9.84 -39.57 -36.35
N PRO A 59 -10.86 -40.15 -36.98
CA PRO A 59 -11.17 -41.58 -36.90
C PRO A 59 -10.53 -42.41 -38.02
N GLY A 60 -10.38 -43.71 -37.78
CA GLY A 60 -10.01 -44.67 -38.81
C GLY A 60 -11.02 -44.67 -39.96
N ARG A 61 -10.52 -44.92 -41.17
CA ARG A 61 -11.31 -45.33 -42.33
C ARG A 61 -10.61 -46.49 -43.04
N TYR A 62 -11.47 -47.44 -43.42
CA TYR A 62 -11.30 -48.70 -44.17
C TYR A 62 -10.02 -48.89 -44.97
#